data_AF-A0A7X2UW54-F1
#
_entry.id   AF-A0A7X2UW54-F1
#
_cell.length_a   1.000
_cell.length_b   1.000
_cell.length_c   1.000
_cell.angle_alpha   90.00
_cell.angle_beta   90.00
_cell.angle_gamma   90.00
#
_symmetry.space_group_name_H-M   'P 1'
#
loop_
_entity.id
_entity.type
_entity.pdbx_description
1 polymer ?
#
loop_
_entity_poly.entity_id
_entity_poly.type
_entity_poly.pdbx_seq_one_letter_code
_entity_poly.pdbx_strand_id
1 'polypeptide(L)'
;MSKVSVLVVDDASFIRDLVKKCLRNYFPGIKIDDAVNGKKAQAILMRETFDMVLCDWEMPEMSGLELLTWCRGQPHLKAMPFVMVTSRGDKENVVQAIQAGVSGYVSKPFTNEQLLNKVKQALHKIGRLDALIASAPTKMNSAFGNDSLSALTGGKPEAVKAAPVAASSKGLLNSPPVQATVSPASGRGQGQLRLSSGTQQCVIKALSIKEALLVVRRGEVLPQVLESAVLDLEQGEHAETARLNGYLHAIVAYEPKPDSDWLQLTFRFIDQDAQKLDYISRLIARGTAQKHFVPGA
;
A
#
# COMPACT_ATOMS: atom_id res chain seq x y z
N MET A 1 -26.06 -21.09 -18.47
CA MET A 1 -24.98 -21.24 -17.46
C MET A 1 -25.25 -20.25 -16.33
N SER A 2 -25.09 -20.67 -15.08
CA SER A 2 -25.23 -19.79 -13.91
C SER A 2 -24.03 -18.84 -13.83
N LYS A 3 -24.27 -17.54 -14.09
CA LYS A 3 -23.25 -16.50 -13.84
C LYS A 3 -22.98 -16.45 -12.34
N VAL A 4 -21.72 -16.46 -11.95
CA VAL A 4 -21.35 -16.26 -10.53
C VAL A 4 -21.47 -14.78 -10.19
N SER A 5 -22.14 -14.47 -9.08
CA SER A 5 -22.35 -13.11 -8.58
C SER A 5 -21.52 -12.84 -7.32
N VAL A 6 -20.79 -11.72 -7.34
CA VAL A 6 -19.95 -11.26 -6.21
C VAL A 6 -20.35 -9.85 -5.81
N LEU A 7 -20.52 -9.62 -4.51
CA LEU A 7 -20.72 -8.29 -3.95
C LEU A 7 -19.40 -7.77 -3.36
N VAL A 8 -19.00 -6.56 -3.74
CA VAL A 8 -17.80 -5.88 -3.23
C VAL A 8 -18.22 -4.71 -2.33
N VAL A 9 -17.83 -4.74 -1.06
CA VAL A 9 -18.23 -3.74 -0.06
C VAL A 9 -16.97 -3.11 0.53
N ASP A 10 -16.84 -1.80 0.35
CA ASP A 10 -15.70 -1.00 0.81
C ASP A 10 -16.13 0.47 0.77
N ASP A 11 -15.68 1.33 1.68
CA ASP A 11 -16.04 2.76 1.63
C ASP A 11 -15.27 3.50 0.51
N ALA A 12 -14.00 3.14 0.32
CA ALA A 12 -13.12 3.72 -0.69
C ALA A 12 -13.47 3.23 -2.11
N SER A 13 -13.95 4.15 -2.95
CA SER A 13 -14.27 3.87 -4.36
C SER A 13 -13.10 3.27 -5.14
N PHE A 14 -11.88 3.76 -4.89
CA PHE A 14 -10.66 3.24 -5.49
C PHE A 14 -10.44 1.74 -5.21
N ILE A 15 -10.70 1.28 -3.99
CA ILE A 15 -10.54 -0.14 -3.63
C ILE A 15 -11.61 -0.98 -4.31
N ARG A 16 -12.87 -0.53 -4.32
CA ARG A 16 -13.94 -1.22 -5.06
C ARG A 16 -13.60 -1.36 -6.54
N ASP A 17 -13.08 -0.31 -7.16
CA ASP A 17 -12.68 -0.34 -8.57
C ASP A 17 -11.45 -1.20 -8.84
N LEU A 18 -10.47 -1.23 -7.93
CA LEU A 18 -9.32 -2.14 -8.00
C LEU A 18 -9.77 -3.60 -7.94
N VAL A 19 -10.61 -3.97 -6.96
CA VAL A 19 -11.18 -5.31 -6.81
C VAL A 19 -12.03 -5.70 -8.01
N LYS A 20 -12.93 -4.81 -8.48
CA LYS A 20 -13.75 -5.03 -9.68
C LYS A 20 -12.90 -5.26 -10.93
N LYS A 21 -11.83 -4.49 -11.14
CA LYS A 21 -10.89 -4.69 -12.27
C LYS A 21 -10.15 -6.03 -12.15
N CYS A 22 -9.62 -6.34 -10.98
CA CYS A 22 -8.91 -7.60 -10.70
C CYS A 22 -9.79 -8.82 -11.03
N LEU A 23 -11.03 -8.85 -10.52
CA LEU A 23 -11.96 -9.95 -10.73
C LEU A 23 -12.38 -10.11 -12.19
N ARG A 24 -12.77 -9.02 -12.89
CA ARG A 24 -13.20 -9.11 -14.30
C ARG A 24 -12.08 -9.59 -15.23
N ASN A 25 -10.83 -9.24 -14.95
CA ASN A 25 -9.69 -9.65 -15.76
C ASN A 25 -9.41 -11.16 -15.67
N TYR A 26 -9.72 -11.81 -14.54
CA TYR A 26 -9.44 -13.23 -14.31
C TYR A 26 -10.67 -14.14 -14.43
N PHE A 27 -11.87 -13.60 -14.31
CA PHE A 27 -13.13 -14.35 -14.33
C PHE A 27 -14.09 -13.77 -15.39
N PRO A 28 -13.96 -14.15 -16.67
CA PRO A 28 -14.88 -13.72 -17.71
C PRO A 28 -16.32 -14.10 -17.36
N GLY A 29 -17.27 -13.16 -17.50
CA GLY A 29 -18.69 -13.41 -17.27
C GLY A 29 -19.17 -13.32 -15.80
N ILE A 30 -18.28 -13.05 -14.85
CA ILE A 30 -18.64 -12.79 -13.43
C ILE A 30 -19.53 -11.52 -13.32
N LYS A 31 -20.65 -11.60 -12.58
CA LYS A 31 -21.44 -10.42 -12.18
C LYS A 31 -20.77 -9.83 -10.94
N ILE A 32 -20.49 -8.54 -10.94
CA ILE A 32 -19.95 -7.84 -9.76
C ILE A 32 -20.76 -6.58 -9.53
N ASP A 33 -21.39 -6.52 -8.37
CA ASP A 33 -22.06 -5.33 -7.86
C ASP A 33 -21.26 -4.80 -6.66
N ASP A 34 -21.42 -3.52 -6.33
CA ASP A 34 -20.65 -2.90 -5.25
C ASP A 34 -21.44 -1.93 -4.37
N ALA A 35 -21.02 -1.84 -3.10
CA ALA A 35 -21.67 -1.05 -2.06
C ALA A 35 -20.66 -0.24 -1.23
N VAL A 36 -21.03 0.99 -0.85
CA VAL A 36 -20.15 1.92 -0.11
C VAL A 36 -20.10 1.68 1.40
N ASN A 37 -20.93 0.82 1.95
CA ASN A 37 -20.98 0.50 3.38
C ASN A 37 -21.80 -0.77 3.66
N GLY A 38 -21.77 -1.23 4.92
CA GLY A 38 -22.50 -2.42 5.35
C GLY A 38 -24.02 -2.31 5.19
N LYS A 39 -24.64 -1.15 5.45
CA LYS A 39 -26.10 -0.99 5.32
C LYS A 39 -26.61 -1.10 3.89
N LYS A 40 -25.89 -0.55 2.91
CA LYS A 40 -26.23 -0.71 1.49
C LYS A 40 -25.98 -2.12 1.01
N ALA A 41 -24.89 -2.77 1.47
CA ALA A 41 -24.66 -4.18 1.19
C ALA A 41 -25.78 -5.07 1.75
N GLN A 42 -26.23 -4.82 2.99
CA GLN A 42 -27.37 -5.49 3.61
C GLN A 42 -28.65 -5.32 2.78
N ALA A 43 -28.97 -4.09 2.35
CA ALA A 43 -30.15 -3.81 1.53
C ALA A 43 -30.10 -4.48 0.14
N ILE A 44 -28.89 -4.65 -0.43
CA ILE A 44 -28.66 -5.39 -1.68
C ILE A 44 -28.82 -6.91 -1.46
N LEU A 45 -28.20 -7.45 -0.40
CA LEU A 45 -28.28 -8.87 -0.02
C LEU A 45 -29.70 -9.34 0.35
N MET A 46 -30.58 -8.43 0.77
CA MET A 46 -32.01 -8.72 0.98
C MET A 46 -32.82 -8.83 -0.32
N ARG A 47 -32.30 -8.33 -1.44
CA ARG A 47 -33.01 -8.23 -2.74
C ARG A 47 -32.46 -9.17 -3.80
N GLU A 48 -31.16 -9.42 -3.77
CA GLU A 48 -30.44 -10.18 -4.78
C GLU A 48 -29.54 -11.25 -4.15
N THR A 49 -29.37 -12.37 -4.85
CA THR A 49 -28.55 -13.49 -4.40
C THR A 49 -27.10 -13.37 -4.88
N PHE A 50 -26.16 -13.55 -3.95
CA PHE A 50 -24.73 -13.52 -4.20
C PHE A 50 -24.09 -14.85 -3.81
N ASP A 51 -23.06 -15.24 -4.57
CA ASP A 51 -22.28 -16.43 -4.31
C ASP A 51 -21.08 -16.16 -3.41
N MET A 52 -20.67 -14.89 -3.28
CA MET A 52 -19.61 -14.46 -2.39
C MET A 52 -19.72 -12.96 -2.07
N VAL A 53 -19.33 -12.58 -0.86
CA VAL A 53 -19.10 -11.18 -0.47
C VAL A 53 -17.60 -10.97 -0.21
N LEU A 54 -17.05 -9.89 -0.77
CA LEU A 54 -15.77 -9.31 -0.39
C LEU A 54 -16.06 -8.03 0.39
N CYS A 55 -15.66 -7.94 1.65
CA CYS A 55 -16.06 -6.83 2.53
C CYS A 55 -14.86 -6.23 3.27
N ASP A 56 -14.74 -4.91 3.32
CA ASP A 56 -13.88 -4.24 4.30
C ASP A 56 -14.46 -4.30 5.72
N TRP A 57 -13.59 -4.17 6.72
CA TRP A 57 -13.98 -4.15 8.13
C TRP A 57 -14.44 -2.77 8.61
N GLU A 58 -13.71 -1.72 8.25
CA GLU A 58 -13.82 -0.36 8.81
C GLU A 58 -14.65 0.54 7.89
N MET A 59 -15.96 0.28 7.87
CA MET A 59 -16.91 1.05 7.06
C MET A 59 -17.82 1.92 7.94
N PRO A 60 -18.26 3.09 7.46
CA PRO A 60 -19.25 3.91 8.15
C PRO A 60 -20.62 3.21 8.20
N GLU A 61 -21.47 3.63 9.15
CA GLU A 61 -22.84 3.14 9.41
C GLU A 61 -23.01 1.67 9.85
N MET A 62 -22.20 0.75 9.33
CA MET A 62 -22.16 -0.67 9.68
C MET A 62 -20.82 -1.26 9.21
N SER A 63 -20.08 -1.85 10.14
CA SER A 63 -18.80 -2.53 9.91
C SER A 63 -18.95 -3.85 9.16
N GLY A 64 -17.84 -4.35 8.61
CA GLY A 64 -17.80 -5.67 7.97
C GLY A 64 -18.12 -6.83 8.93
N LEU A 65 -17.76 -6.71 10.21
CA LEU A 65 -18.07 -7.72 11.22
C LEU A 65 -19.56 -7.77 11.57
N GLU A 66 -20.21 -6.61 11.70
CA GLU A 66 -21.66 -6.52 11.90
C GLU A 66 -22.42 -7.07 10.68
N LEU A 67 -21.98 -6.73 9.46
CA LEU A 67 -22.55 -7.29 8.23
C LEU A 67 -22.40 -8.81 8.15
N LEU A 68 -21.21 -9.34 8.46
CA LEU A 68 -20.96 -10.78 8.54
C LEU A 68 -21.88 -11.47 9.56
N THR A 69 -21.98 -10.89 10.76
CA THR A 69 -22.83 -11.43 11.84
C THR A 69 -24.30 -11.45 11.41
N TRP A 70 -24.79 -10.38 10.79
CA TRP A 70 -26.13 -10.34 10.21
C TRP A 70 -26.32 -11.40 9.11
N CYS A 71 -25.35 -11.55 8.19
CA CYS A 71 -25.37 -12.59 7.15
C CYS A 71 -25.47 -14.01 7.74
N ARG A 72 -24.78 -14.31 8.86
CA ARG A 72 -24.88 -15.62 9.51
C ARG A 72 -26.20 -15.85 10.25
N GLY A 73 -26.92 -14.79 10.60
CA GLY A 73 -28.30 -14.85 11.07
C GLY A 73 -29.33 -15.14 9.97
N GLN A 74 -29.03 -14.88 8.70
CA GLN A 74 -29.96 -15.12 7.58
C GLN A 74 -29.86 -16.57 7.07
N PRO A 75 -30.96 -17.36 7.02
CA PRO A 75 -30.92 -18.76 6.57
C PRO A 75 -30.31 -18.96 5.18
N HIS A 76 -30.55 -18.02 4.26
CA HIS A 76 -30.08 -18.07 2.88
C HIS A 76 -28.65 -17.54 2.67
N LEU A 77 -28.07 -16.80 3.63
CA LEU A 77 -26.69 -16.28 3.57
C LEU A 77 -25.74 -17.01 4.53
N LYS A 78 -26.25 -17.88 5.41
CA LYS A 78 -25.45 -18.57 6.45
C LYS A 78 -24.27 -19.36 5.89
N ALA A 79 -24.43 -20.01 4.74
CA ALA A 79 -23.37 -20.76 4.05
C ALA A 79 -22.60 -19.94 2.99
N MET A 80 -23.02 -18.71 2.68
CA MET A 80 -22.41 -17.89 1.64
C MET A 80 -20.96 -17.53 2.01
N PRO A 81 -19.98 -17.78 1.12
CA PRO A 81 -18.61 -17.33 1.31
C PRO A 81 -18.51 -15.83 1.57
N PHE A 82 -17.86 -15.48 2.68
CA PHE A 82 -17.63 -14.10 3.08
C PHE A 82 -16.13 -13.94 3.33
N VAL A 83 -15.46 -13.10 2.55
CA VAL A 83 -14.02 -12.83 2.68
C VAL A 83 -13.84 -11.41 3.17
N MET A 84 -13.15 -11.26 4.30
CA MET A 84 -12.81 -9.96 4.86
C MET A 84 -11.56 -9.40 4.17
N VAL A 85 -11.54 -8.11 3.84
CA VAL A 85 -10.48 -7.43 3.10
C VAL A 85 -10.12 -6.12 3.81
N THR A 86 -9.18 -6.12 4.76
CA THR A 86 -8.99 -5.00 5.70
C THR A 86 -7.53 -4.66 6.02
N SER A 87 -7.28 -3.39 6.38
CA SER A 87 -5.97 -2.89 6.85
C SER A 87 -5.65 -3.31 8.29
N ARG A 88 -6.64 -3.76 9.07
CA ARG A 88 -6.39 -4.37 10.39
C ARG A 88 -5.71 -5.72 10.18
N GLY A 89 -4.66 -5.99 10.96
CA GLY A 89 -3.90 -7.24 10.91
C GLY A 89 -3.74 -7.91 12.28
N ASP A 90 -4.35 -7.34 13.31
CA ASP A 90 -4.13 -7.73 14.70
C ASP A 90 -4.91 -9.00 15.03
N LYS A 91 -4.27 -9.91 15.78
CA LYS A 91 -4.74 -11.28 16.00
C LYS A 91 -6.17 -11.34 16.55
N GLU A 92 -6.55 -10.39 17.40
CA GLU A 92 -7.87 -10.28 18.01
C GLU A 92 -8.99 -10.07 16.98
N ASN A 93 -8.79 -9.16 16.01
CA ASN A 93 -9.76 -8.91 14.94
C ASN A 93 -9.92 -10.15 14.04
N VAL A 94 -8.82 -10.87 13.79
CA VAL A 94 -8.85 -12.14 13.01
C VAL A 94 -9.60 -13.24 13.77
N VAL A 95 -9.41 -13.35 15.09
CA VAL A 95 -10.15 -14.31 15.94
C VAL A 95 -11.64 -14.00 15.94
N GLN A 96 -12.04 -12.72 16.09
CA GLN A 96 -13.44 -12.30 16.01
C GLN A 96 -14.06 -12.65 14.65
N ALA A 97 -13.33 -12.42 13.54
CA ALA A 97 -13.78 -12.78 12.20
C ALA A 97 -14.03 -14.29 12.06
N ILE A 98 -13.13 -15.11 12.58
CA ILE A 98 -13.23 -16.58 12.55
C ILE A 98 -14.42 -17.06 13.39
N GLN A 99 -14.61 -16.50 14.59
CA GLN A 99 -15.75 -16.81 15.45
C GLN A 99 -17.10 -16.42 14.81
N ALA A 100 -17.14 -15.30 14.08
CA ALA A 100 -18.28 -14.88 13.27
C ALA A 100 -18.46 -15.69 11.96
N GLY A 101 -17.64 -16.72 11.71
CA GLY A 101 -17.78 -17.60 10.56
C GLY A 101 -17.32 -16.99 9.24
N VAL A 102 -16.28 -16.16 9.24
CA VAL A 102 -15.63 -15.68 8.01
C VAL A 102 -15.04 -16.85 7.21
N SER A 103 -15.12 -16.80 5.89
CA SER A 103 -14.64 -17.86 4.99
C SER A 103 -13.18 -17.68 4.55
N GLY A 104 -12.66 -16.45 4.67
CA GLY A 104 -11.28 -16.08 4.35
C GLY A 104 -10.94 -14.65 4.75
N TYR A 105 -9.66 -14.32 4.71
CA TYR A 105 -9.14 -13.01 5.10
C TYR A 105 -8.05 -12.56 4.12
N VAL A 106 -8.05 -11.27 3.80
CA VAL A 106 -7.06 -10.57 2.97
C VAL A 106 -6.65 -9.29 3.72
N SER A 107 -5.37 -9.14 4.02
CA SER A 107 -4.83 -7.90 4.59
C SER A 107 -4.60 -6.86 3.49
N LYS A 108 -4.98 -5.61 3.72
CA LYS A 108 -4.55 -4.45 2.92
C LYS A 108 -3.16 -3.97 3.39
N PRO A 109 -2.24 -3.57 2.50
CA PRO A 109 -2.32 -3.69 1.04
C PRO A 109 -2.20 -5.15 0.58
N PHE A 110 -2.94 -5.52 -0.46
CA PHE A 110 -2.92 -6.86 -1.07
C PHE A 110 -2.42 -6.82 -2.51
N THR A 111 -1.80 -7.92 -2.97
CA THR A 111 -1.55 -8.13 -4.40
C THR A 111 -2.78 -8.72 -5.08
N ASN A 112 -2.89 -8.53 -6.41
CA ASN A 112 -3.95 -9.17 -7.20
C ASN A 112 -3.97 -10.70 -6.98
N GLU A 113 -2.80 -11.34 -6.95
CA GLU A 113 -2.68 -12.79 -6.74
C GLU A 113 -3.20 -13.24 -5.37
N GLN A 114 -2.91 -12.50 -4.29
CA GLN A 114 -3.40 -12.81 -2.95
C GLN A 114 -4.93 -12.78 -2.89
N LEU A 115 -5.54 -11.73 -3.46
CA LEU A 115 -6.99 -11.60 -3.56
C LEU A 115 -7.59 -12.74 -4.38
N LEU A 116 -7.07 -12.99 -5.58
CA LEU A 116 -7.55 -14.04 -6.49
C LEU A 116 -7.42 -15.43 -5.88
N ASN A 117 -6.35 -15.72 -5.16
CA ASN A 117 -6.17 -17.01 -4.49
C ASN A 117 -7.22 -17.23 -3.39
N LYS A 118 -7.56 -16.20 -2.59
CA LYS A 118 -8.67 -16.31 -1.62
C LYS A 118 -10.03 -16.46 -2.28
N VAL A 119 -10.26 -15.74 -3.38
CA VAL A 119 -11.50 -15.84 -4.18
C VAL A 119 -11.66 -17.23 -4.80
N LYS A 120 -10.60 -17.79 -5.42
CA LYS A 120 -10.60 -19.16 -5.94
C LYS A 120 -10.88 -20.18 -4.84
N GLN A 121 -10.23 -20.06 -3.68
CA GLN A 121 -10.46 -20.94 -2.53
C GLN A 121 -11.90 -20.86 -2.01
N ALA A 122 -12.48 -19.66 -1.93
CA ALA A 122 -13.86 -19.44 -1.52
C ALA A 122 -14.88 -20.05 -2.50
N LEU A 123 -14.68 -19.84 -3.80
CA LEU A 123 -15.56 -20.33 -4.87
C LEU A 123 -15.44 -21.85 -5.10
N HIS A 124 -14.24 -22.43 -4.91
CA HIS A 124 -14.02 -23.87 -4.96
C HIS A 124 -14.77 -24.59 -3.83
N LYS A 125 -14.78 -24.03 -2.61
CA LYS A 125 -15.51 -24.60 -1.46
C LYS A 125 -17.02 -24.72 -1.68
N ILE A 126 -17.60 -23.95 -2.61
CA ILE A 126 -19.03 -24.00 -2.96
C ILE A 126 -19.31 -24.58 -4.35
N GLY A 127 -18.32 -25.21 -5.01
CA GLY A 127 -18.47 -25.82 -6.34
C GLY A 127 -18.81 -24.83 -7.47
N ARG A 128 -18.62 -23.52 -7.26
CA ARG A 128 -18.90 -22.48 -8.27
C ARG A 128 -17.68 -22.11 -9.13
N LEU A 129 -16.49 -22.59 -8.77
CA LEU A 129 -15.27 -22.30 -9.53
C LEU A 129 -15.30 -22.94 -10.94
N ASP A 130 -15.76 -24.18 -11.05
CA ASP A 130 -15.82 -24.89 -12.35
C ASP A 130 -16.84 -24.24 -13.28
N ALA A 131 -17.97 -23.78 -12.75
CA ALA A 131 -18.97 -23.02 -13.50
C ALA A 131 -18.42 -21.69 -14.06
N LEU A 132 -17.50 -21.04 -13.34
CA LEU A 132 -16.79 -19.86 -13.82
C LEU A 132 -15.78 -20.20 -14.92
N ILE A 133 -14.92 -21.20 -14.70
CA ILE A 133 -13.87 -21.59 -15.64
C ILE A 133 -14.49 -22.12 -16.94
N ALA A 134 -15.55 -22.94 -16.87
CA ALA A 134 -16.28 -23.43 -18.03
C ALA A 134 -17.06 -22.34 -18.80
N SER A 135 -17.30 -21.18 -18.19
CA SER A 135 -17.94 -20.03 -18.84
C SER A 135 -16.95 -19.07 -19.51
N ALA A 136 -15.64 -19.26 -19.28
CA ALA A 136 -14.61 -18.45 -19.90
C ALA A 136 -14.38 -18.89 -21.37
N PRO A 137 -14.49 -17.98 -22.36
CA PRO A 137 -14.09 -18.32 -23.73
C PRO A 137 -12.58 -18.52 -23.77
N THR A 138 -12.14 -19.69 -24.24
CA THR A 138 -10.73 -20.09 -24.36
C THR A 138 -9.96 -19.16 -25.31
N LYS A 139 -9.40 -18.07 -24.80
CA LYS A 139 -8.27 -17.39 -25.43
C LYS A 139 -6.96 -17.97 -24.89
N MET A 140 -6.63 -19.14 -25.45
CA MET A 140 -5.29 -19.67 -25.41
C MET A 140 -4.39 -18.75 -26.24
N ASN A 141 -3.32 -18.22 -25.65
CA ASN A 141 -2.16 -17.76 -26.40
C ASN A 141 -0.90 -17.93 -25.55
N SER A 142 -0.36 -19.14 -25.59
CA SER A 142 1.02 -19.44 -25.22
C SER A 142 1.97 -18.81 -26.24
N ALA A 143 2.49 -17.62 -25.94
CA ALA A 143 3.47 -16.92 -26.78
C ALA A 143 4.39 -16.00 -25.98
N PHE A 144 5.01 -16.52 -24.91
CA PHE A 144 6.26 -15.94 -24.38
C PHE A 144 7.44 -16.71 -24.99
N GLY A 145 7.88 -16.25 -26.16
CA GLY A 145 9.01 -16.83 -26.89
C GLY A 145 9.59 -15.80 -27.86
N ASN A 146 10.74 -15.23 -27.49
CA ASN A 146 11.65 -14.39 -28.28
C ASN A 146 11.07 -13.54 -29.42
N ASP A 147 10.93 -12.24 -29.17
CA ASP A 147 10.90 -11.23 -30.25
C ASP A 147 11.76 -9.99 -29.88
N SER A 148 12.97 -10.26 -29.34
CA SER A 148 13.93 -9.24 -28.88
C SER A 148 15.17 -9.11 -29.79
N LEU A 149 15.11 -9.65 -31.01
CA LEU A 149 16.24 -9.68 -31.95
C LEU A 149 15.94 -8.96 -33.29
N SER A 150 14.65 -8.81 -33.62
CA SER A 150 14.13 -8.19 -34.85
C SER A 150 14.25 -6.65 -34.88
N ALA A 151 14.43 -6.01 -33.72
CA ALA A 151 14.51 -4.54 -33.59
C ALA A 151 15.93 -3.95 -33.67
N LEU A 152 16.99 -4.77 -33.76
CA LEU A 152 18.39 -4.34 -33.57
C LEU A 152 19.27 -4.34 -34.84
N THR A 153 18.77 -4.80 -35.99
CA THR A 153 19.53 -4.78 -37.26
C THR A 153 18.83 -3.87 -38.28
N GLY A 154 19.37 -2.66 -38.45
CA GLY A 154 18.71 -1.59 -39.21
C GLY A 154 18.72 -1.76 -40.74
N GLY A 155 17.63 -1.29 -41.37
CA GLY A 155 17.50 -1.10 -42.81
C GLY A 155 16.83 0.25 -43.11
N LYS A 156 17.63 1.31 -43.18
CA LYS A 156 17.30 2.63 -43.75
C LYS A 156 17.69 2.65 -45.25
N PRO A 157 17.32 3.66 -46.07
CA PRO A 157 16.45 4.81 -45.79
C PRO A 157 15.37 5.07 -46.87
N GLU A 158 14.43 5.99 -46.58
CA GLU A 158 14.18 7.10 -47.53
C GLU A 158 13.84 8.39 -46.76
N ALA A 159 14.26 9.54 -47.30
CA ALA A 159 14.09 10.88 -46.70
C ALA A 159 12.84 11.59 -47.28
N VAL A 160 12.34 12.68 -46.68
CA VAL A 160 12.48 14.10 -47.11
C VAL A 160 11.40 14.90 -46.32
N LYS A 161 11.53 16.15 -45.85
CA LYS A 161 12.50 17.27 -46.00
C LYS A 161 12.62 18.02 -44.65
N ALA A 162 13.40 19.10 -44.55
CA ALA A 162 13.39 20.02 -43.40
C ALA A 162 13.71 21.49 -43.76
N ALA A 163 13.22 22.41 -42.89
CA ALA A 163 13.68 23.80 -42.65
C ALA A 163 13.52 24.84 -43.78
N PRO A 164 13.73 26.17 -43.54
CA PRO A 164 14.00 26.93 -42.28
C PRO A 164 12.86 27.98 -41.96
N VAL A 165 12.91 29.02 -41.10
CA VAL A 165 13.99 29.97 -40.72
C VAL A 165 13.74 30.75 -39.41
N ALA A 166 14.86 31.23 -38.84
CA ALA A 166 15.06 32.52 -38.13
C ALA A 166 14.66 32.68 -36.64
N ALA A 167 15.62 33.26 -35.89
CA ALA A 167 15.57 33.65 -34.48
C ALA A 167 16.01 35.12 -34.33
N SER A 168 15.72 35.77 -33.19
CA SER A 168 16.39 36.96 -32.57
C SER A 168 15.43 37.64 -31.58
N SER A 169 15.85 38.30 -30.48
CA SER A 169 17.16 38.39 -29.81
C SER A 169 17.05 39.23 -28.51
N LYS A 170 17.86 38.89 -27.47
CA LYS A 170 18.34 39.77 -26.35
C LYS A 170 17.24 40.43 -25.48
N GLY A 171 17.40 40.75 -24.19
CA GLY A 171 18.50 40.94 -23.23
C GLY A 171 17.93 41.97 -22.21
N LEU A 172 18.37 42.21 -20.97
CA LEU A 172 19.54 41.93 -20.14
C LEU A 172 19.10 42.20 -18.69
N LEU A 173 19.77 41.63 -17.68
CA LEU A 173 20.42 42.34 -16.54
C LEU A 173 20.80 41.36 -15.43
N ASN A 174 21.79 41.75 -14.65
CA ASN A 174 22.67 40.86 -13.88
C ASN A 174 22.90 41.42 -12.47
N SER A 175 22.77 40.59 -11.42
CA SER A 175 23.43 40.80 -10.13
C SER A 175 23.53 39.50 -9.30
N PRO A 176 24.55 39.38 -8.42
CA PRO A 176 25.10 38.09 -7.98
C PRO A 176 24.59 37.66 -6.58
N PRO A 177 25.01 36.50 -6.03
CA PRO A 177 24.26 35.82 -4.97
C PRO A 177 24.57 36.36 -3.57
N VAL A 178 23.53 36.41 -2.72
CA VAL A 178 23.69 36.61 -1.27
C VAL A 178 23.65 35.26 -0.58
N GLN A 179 24.76 34.87 0.04
CA GLN A 179 24.80 33.73 0.95
C GLN A 179 23.94 34.03 2.18
N ALA A 180 22.81 33.34 2.33
CA ALA A 180 22.11 33.26 3.60
C ALA A 180 22.74 32.12 4.43
N THR A 181 23.43 32.49 5.50
CA THR A 181 24.09 31.57 6.43
C THR A 181 23.10 30.64 7.13
N VAL A 182 23.56 29.42 7.38
CA VAL A 182 22.81 28.34 8.03
C VAL A 182 22.37 28.72 9.44
N SER A 183 21.07 28.52 9.71
CA SER A 183 20.53 28.26 11.05
C SER A 183 19.41 27.23 10.88
N PRO A 184 19.60 25.95 11.23
CA PRO A 184 18.54 24.95 11.09
C PRO A 184 17.45 25.27 12.11
N ALA A 185 16.25 25.61 11.63
CA ALA A 185 15.11 25.85 12.51
C ALA A 185 14.82 24.60 13.35
N SER A 186 14.64 24.81 14.65
CA SER A 186 14.59 23.75 15.67
C SER A 186 13.39 22.81 15.53
N GLY A 187 13.66 21.51 15.71
CA GLY A 187 12.84 20.69 16.62
C GLY A 187 11.56 20.02 16.09
N ARG A 188 11.39 19.81 14.78
CA ARG A 188 10.30 18.92 14.26
C ARG A 188 10.74 18.00 13.12
N GLY A 189 10.99 16.74 13.48
CA GLY A 189 11.15 15.62 12.53
C GLY A 189 12.58 15.10 12.30
N GLN A 190 13.54 15.46 13.16
CA GLN A 190 14.91 14.92 13.13
C GLN A 190 15.09 13.86 14.22
N GLY A 191 16.02 12.94 14.01
CA GLY A 191 16.43 11.94 14.99
C GLY A 191 17.74 11.29 14.57
N GLN A 192 18.31 10.47 15.45
CA GLN A 192 19.60 9.82 15.23
C GLN A 192 19.41 8.30 15.16
N LEU A 193 19.84 7.70 14.05
CA LEU A 193 19.78 6.25 13.85
C LEU A 193 21.14 5.63 14.18
N ARG A 194 21.15 4.77 15.20
CA ARG A 194 22.33 4.04 15.69
C ARG A 194 22.29 2.61 15.14
N LEU A 195 23.22 2.30 14.25
CA LEU A 195 23.42 1.02 13.59
C LEU A 195 24.62 0.28 14.20
N SER A 196 24.82 -0.98 13.80
CA SER A 196 26.04 -1.71 14.18
C SER A 196 27.30 -1.12 13.52
N SER A 197 27.11 -0.54 12.33
CA SER A 197 28.11 0.12 11.50
C SER A 197 28.50 1.54 11.95
N GLY A 198 27.72 2.18 12.82
CA GLY A 198 27.93 3.56 13.23
C GLY A 198 26.65 4.30 13.56
N THR A 199 26.74 5.61 13.81
CA THR A 199 25.58 6.44 14.16
C THR A 199 25.41 7.56 13.13
N GLN A 200 24.21 7.71 12.58
CA GLN A 200 23.91 8.67 11.52
C GLN A 200 22.65 9.51 11.80
N GLN A 201 22.68 10.76 11.33
CA GLN A 201 21.52 11.66 11.38
C GLN A 201 20.44 11.19 10.38
N CYS A 202 19.17 11.23 10.80
CA CYS A 202 18.03 10.84 9.98
C CYS A 202 16.87 11.83 10.09
N VAL A 203 16.12 11.96 8.99
CA VAL A 203 14.86 12.73 8.94
C VAL A 203 13.70 11.76 8.98
N ILE A 204 12.81 11.93 9.95
CA ILE A 204 11.62 11.10 10.15
C ILE A 204 10.51 11.65 9.26
N LYS A 205 10.24 10.97 8.15
CA LYS A 205 9.18 11.38 7.21
C LYS A 205 7.79 11.00 7.68
N ALA A 206 7.66 9.79 8.21
CA ALA A 206 6.44 9.29 8.79
C ALA A 206 6.77 8.41 9.99
N LEU A 207 5.90 8.47 10.99
CA LEU A 207 5.97 7.65 12.19
C LEU A 207 4.62 6.99 12.40
N SER A 208 4.63 5.69 12.67
CA SER A 208 3.45 4.91 13.05
C SER A 208 3.72 4.16 14.35
N ILE A 209 2.74 3.38 14.84
CA ILE A 209 2.91 2.56 16.05
C ILE A 209 3.85 1.36 15.80
N LYS A 210 3.99 0.90 14.55
CA LYS A 210 4.73 -0.34 14.20
C LYS A 210 6.05 -0.09 13.46
N GLU A 211 6.18 1.05 12.78
CA GLU A 211 7.34 1.41 11.96
C GLU A 211 7.52 2.92 11.77
N ALA A 212 8.75 3.34 11.48
CA ALA A 212 9.11 4.68 11.02
C ALA A 212 9.69 4.64 9.60
N LEU A 213 9.33 5.63 8.78
CA LEU A 213 9.98 5.92 7.51
C LEU A 213 11.02 7.01 7.73
N LEU A 214 12.28 6.64 7.59
CA LEU A 214 13.44 7.51 7.79
C LEU A 214 14.08 7.83 6.44
N VAL A 215 14.70 9.00 6.32
CA VAL A 215 15.62 9.32 5.23
C VAL A 215 16.97 9.67 5.82
N VAL A 216 18.02 9.00 5.32
CA VAL A 216 19.42 9.20 5.71
C VAL A 216 20.25 9.55 4.48
N ARG A 217 21.37 10.25 4.68
CA ARG A 217 22.35 10.45 3.62
C ARG A 217 23.18 9.17 3.44
N ARG A 218 23.48 8.80 2.20
CA ARG A 218 24.36 7.67 1.86
C ARG A 218 25.77 7.97 2.36
N GLY A 219 26.23 7.22 3.37
CA GLY A 219 27.62 7.22 3.84
C GLY A 219 28.49 6.17 3.12
N GLU A 220 29.75 6.05 3.54
CA GLU A 220 30.68 5.03 3.02
C GLU A 220 30.26 3.62 3.42
N VAL A 221 29.73 3.44 4.63
CA VAL A 221 29.15 2.17 5.10
C VAL A 221 27.64 2.21 4.87
N LEU A 222 27.15 1.28 4.04
CA LEU A 222 25.73 1.16 3.76
C LEU A 222 25.03 0.32 4.85
N PRO A 223 23.89 0.78 5.39
CA PRO A 223 23.05 -0.05 6.26
C PRO A 223 22.57 -1.31 5.53
N GLN A 224 22.29 -2.38 6.28
CA GLN A 224 21.80 -3.64 5.72
C GLN A 224 20.35 -3.94 6.11
N VAL A 225 19.62 -4.66 5.25
CA VAL A 225 18.27 -5.16 5.57
C VAL A 225 18.39 -6.25 6.64
N LEU A 226 17.48 -6.23 7.61
CA LEU A 226 17.49 -6.99 8.87
C LEU A 226 18.59 -6.58 9.87
N GLU A 227 19.33 -5.50 9.64
CA GLU A 227 20.25 -4.94 10.65
C GLU A 227 19.47 -4.38 11.85
N SER A 228 19.85 -4.80 13.06
CA SER A 228 19.32 -4.25 14.32
C SER A 228 19.81 -2.82 14.52
N ALA A 229 18.90 -1.92 14.90
CA ALA A 229 19.22 -0.51 15.10
C ALA A 229 18.40 0.11 16.24
N VAL A 230 18.90 1.20 16.79
CA VAL A 230 18.21 2.03 17.79
C VAL A 230 17.95 3.39 17.18
N LEU A 231 16.69 3.83 17.20
CA LEU A 231 16.28 5.15 16.76
C LEU A 231 16.12 6.05 17.97
N ASP A 232 17.04 7.01 18.12
CA ASP A 232 17.01 8.04 19.15
C ASP A 232 16.20 9.24 18.59
N LEU A 233 15.02 9.49 19.15
CA LEU A 233 14.13 10.60 18.76
C LEU A 233 14.37 11.83 19.64
N GLU A 234 14.58 12.99 19.04
CA GLU A 234 14.78 14.26 19.75
C GLU A 234 13.51 15.15 19.65
N GLN A 235 12.92 15.52 20.80
CA GLN A 235 11.77 16.44 20.84
C GLN A 235 11.95 17.62 21.82
N GLY A 236 11.75 18.83 21.30
CA GLY A 236 11.40 20.02 22.08
C GLY A 236 12.51 20.60 22.96
N GLU A 237 12.20 21.74 23.59
CA GLU A 237 13.16 22.54 24.38
C GLU A 237 13.63 21.85 25.69
N HIS A 238 13.11 20.67 26.03
CA HIS A 238 13.43 19.93 27.25
C HIS A 238 14.37 18.72 27.05
N ALA A 239 14.89 18.49 25.83
CA ALA A 239 15.93 17.49 25.55
C ALA A 239 15.61 16.03 25.96
N GLU A 240 14.32 15.65 26.04
CA GLU A 240 13.93 14.25 26.26
C GLU A 240 14.19 13.42 24.99
N THR A 241 15.15 12.49 25.07
CA THR A 241 15.49 11.56 23.98
C THR A 241 14.75 10.24 24.15
N ALA A 242 13.80 9.94 23.27
CA ALA A 242 13.10 8.65 23.28
C ALA A 242 13.85 7.64 22.40
N ARG A 243 14.38 6.59 23.03
CA ARG A 243 15.15 5.54 22.35
C ARG A 243 14.27 4.35 22.00
N LEU A 244 14.11 4.08 20.71
CA LEU A 244 13.26 3.00 20.19
C LEU A 244 14.12 1.88 19.58
N ASN A 245 14.01 0.67 20.10
CA ASN A 245 14.72 -0.49 19.54
C ASN A 245 13.94 -1.11 18.37
N GLY A 246 14.66 -1.54 17.35
CA GLY A 246 14.07 -2.11 16.14
C GLY A 246 15.08 -2.67 15.16
N TYR A 247 14.65 -2.83 13.91
CA TYR A 247 15.49 -3.31 12.81
C TYR A 247 15.11 -2.64 11.49
N LEU A 248 16.06 -2.63 10.55
CA LEU A 248 15.82 -2.16 9.19
C LEU A 248 15.05 -3.22 8.39
N HIS A 249 13.79 -2.95 8.08
CA HIS A 249 12.94 -3.85 7.30
C HIS A 249 13.15 -3.69 5.79
N ALA A 250 13.43 -2.48 5.31
CA ALA A 250 13.70 -2.20 3.90
C ALA A 250 14.63 -0.98 3.74
N ILE A 251 15.39 -0.98 2.65
CA ILE A 251 16.33 0.08 2.26
C ILE A 251 16.13 0.33 0.77
N VAL A 252 15.88 1.57 0.38
CA VAL A 252 15.58 1.95 -1.01
C VAL A 252 16.31 3.26 -1.33
N ALA A 253 16.78 3.44 -2.56
CA ALA A 253 17.21 4.74 -3.05
C ALA A 253 16.05 5.74 -2.93
N TYR A 254 16.27 6.89 -2.30
CA TYR A 254 15.21 7.87 -2.12
C TYR A 254 14.87 8.59 -3.44
N GLU A 255 15.87 8.74 -4.32
CA GLU A 255 15.72 9.35 -5.64
C GLU A 255 15.81 8.28 -6.74
N PRO A 256 15.06 8.41 -7.86
CA PRO A 256 15.08 7.45 -8.97
C PRO A 256 16.31 7.64 -9.87
N LYS A 257 17.51 7.70 -9.28
CA LYS A 257 18.80 7.83 -9.96
C LYS A 257 19.81 6.84 -9.37
N PRO A 258 20.74 6.27 -10.17
CA PRO A 258 21.72 5.29 -9.67
C PRO A 258 22.62 5.89 -8.58
N ASP A 259 23.00 7.17 -8.73
CA ASP A 259 23.87 7.89 -7.80
C ASP A 259 23.06 8.60 -6.69
N SER A 260 22.07 7.93 -6.11
CA SER A 260 21.27 8.53 -5.04
C SER A 260 22.08 8.69 -3.75
N ASP A 261 22.33 9.94 -3.36
CA ASP A 261 22.99 10.29 -2.09
C ASP A 261 22.04 10.23 -0.88
N TRP A 262 20.78 9.85 -1.09
CA TRP A 262 19.77 9.72 -0.05
C TRP A 262 19.15 8.32 -0.08
N LEU A 263 19.03 7.70 1.08
CA LEU A 263 18.40 6.40 1.25
C LEU A 263 17.14 6.56 2.09
N GLN A 264 16.05 5.95 1.65
CA GLN A 264 14.84 5.76 2.44
C GLN A 264 14.93 4.42 3.17
N LEU A 265 14.81 4.47 4.50
CA LEU A 265 14.84 3.30 5.37
C LEU A 265 13.46 3.08 5.99
N THR A 266 13.00 1.84 5.99
CA THR A 266 11.83 1.43 6.77
C THR A 266 12.32 0.76 8.06
N PHE A 267 12.16 1.43 9.19
CA PHE A 267 12.57 0.92 10.51
C PHE A 267 11.36 0.32 11.23
N ARG A 268 11.40 -0.97 11.55
CA ARG A 268 10.35 -1.70 12.29
C ARG A 268 10.69 -1.75 13.77
N PHE A 269 9.76 -1.36 14.63
CA PHE A 269 9.95 -1.45 16.08
C PHE A 269 9.87 -2.90 16.57
N ILE A 270 10.75 -3.25 17.52
CA ILE A 270 10.72 -4.51 18.26
C ILE A 270 10.25 -4.28 19.70
N ASP A 271 10.50 -3.09 20.26
CA ASP A 271 10.07 -2.75 21.62
C ASP A 271 8.55 -2.89 21.81
N GLN A 272 8.16 -3.64 22.85
CA GLN A 272 6.78 -3.80 23.31
C GLN A 272 6.47 -2.93 24.55
N ASP A 273 7.34 -1.97 24.86
CA ASP A 273 7.25 -1.13 26.06
C ASP A 273 6.10 -0.11 25.92
N ALA A 274 5.10 -0.26 26.79
CA ALA A 274 3.91 0.59 26.82
C ALA A 274 4.23 2.08 26.99
N GLN A 275 5.31 2.45 27.69
CA GLN A 275 5.69 3.86 27.88
C GLN A 275 6.22 4.46 26.57
N LYS A 276 7.01 3.69 25.81
CA LYS A 276 7.51 4.09 24.49
C LYS A 276 6.39 4.17 23.46
N LEU A 277 5.43 3.24 23.51
CA LEU A 277 4.26 3.25 22.64
C LEU A 277 3.34 4.45 22.91
N ASP A 278 3.14 4.85 24.17
CA ASP A 278 2.41 6.08 24.51
C ASP A 278 3.14 7.34 24.01
N TYR A 279 4.48 7.37 24.15
CA TYR A 279 5.29 8.46 23.58
C TYR A 279 5.14 8.57 22.06
N ILE A 280 5.19 7.45 21.32
CA ILE A 280 4.93 7.41 19.87
C ILE A 280 3.51 7.90 19.55
N SER A 281 2.50 7.48 20.33
CA SER A 281 1.11 7.92 20.16
C SER A 281 0.95 9.45 20.30
N ARG A 282 1.57 10.03 21.34
CA ARG A 282 1.62 11.50 21.54
C ARG A 282 2.35 12.21 20.40
N LEU A 283 3.41 11.60 19.86
CA LEU A 283 4.18 12.09 18.71
C LEU A 283 3.34 12.18 17.44
N ILE A 284 2.58 11.11 17.14
CA ILE A 284 1.68 11.02 15.99
C ILE A 284 0.54 12.04 16.14
N ALA A 285 -0.09 12.12 17.32
CA ALA A 285 -1.15 13.09 17.62
C ALA A 285 -0.69 14.56 17.50
N ARG A 286 0.60 14.84 17.70
CA ARG A 286 1.21 16.17 17.53
C ARG A 286 1.66 16.48 16.09
N GLY A 287 1.48 15.56 15.14
CA GLY A 287 1.63 15.83 13.70
C GLY A 287 3.07 16.09 13.23
N THR A 288 4.07 15.40 13.79
CA THR A 288 5.49 15.59 13.43
C THR A 288 5.89 15.08 12.04
N ALA A 289 5.01 14.38 11.32
CA ALA A 289 5.25 13.97 9.94
C ALA A 289 5.22 15.20 9.00
N GLN A 290 6.39 15.64 8.53
CA GLN A 290 6.48 16.73 7.55
C GLN A 290 5.80 16.32 6.24
N LYS A 291 4.64 16.93 5.94
CA LYS A 291 3.85 16.59 4.73
C LYS A 291 4.55 16.90 3.40
N HIS A 292 5.57 17.75 3.40
CA HIS A 292 6.42 18.03 2.25
C HIS A 292 7.87 18.20 2.70
N PHE A 293 8.73 17.24 2.37
CA PHE A 293 10.19 17.39 2.44
C PHE A 293 10.77 17.32 1.02
N VAL A 294 11.28 18.45 0.56
CA VAL A 294 12.04 18.57 -0.69
C VAL A 294 13.52 18.64 -0.30
N PRO A 295 14.36 17.66 -0.68
CA PRO A 295 15.80 17.78 -0.47
C PRO A 295 16.36 18.83 -1.45
N GLY A 296 17.15 19.78 -0.95
CA GLY A 296 17.89 20.73 -1.79
C GLY A 296 17.22 22.08 -2.05
N ALA A 297 16.37 22.55 -1.14
CA ALA A 297 15.99 23.96 -1.01
C ALA A 297 16.59 24.54 0.29
#